data_AF-A0A526RGS8-F1
#
_entry.id   AF-A0A526RGS8-F1
#
_cell.length_a   1.000
_cell.length_b   1.000
_cell.length_c   1.000
_cell.angle_alpha   90.00
_cell.angle_beta   90.00
_cell.angle_gamma   90.00
#
_symmetry.space_group_name_H-M   'P 1'
#
loop_
_entity.id
_entity.type
_entity.pdbx_description
1 polymer ?
#
loop_
_entity_poly.entity_id
_entity_poly.type
_entity_poly.pdbx_seq_one_letter_code
_entity_poly.pdbx_strand_id
1 'polypeptide(L)'
;ARPVYIVNFLDPRNVRVYGARSLFQAVFDRIGIRNAWTGETNYWGFSTVGIDGLATASDARLAFLEPMPEGAGGTLTESPVWNAMPFVRNRSIMRLPAVLMFGGLPSAARFARVLTRAMTGENGNG
;
A
#
# COMPACT_ATOMS: atom_id res chain seq x y z
N ALA A 1 -14.76 2.41 7.93
CA ALA A 1 -13.30 2.62 7.84
C ALA A 1 -12.86 2.69 6.38
N ARG A 2 -12.00 3.65 6.00
CA ARG A 2 -11.45 3.79 4.64
C ARG A 2 -10.60 2.56 4.26
N PRO A 3 -10.71 2.01 3.04
CA PRO A 3 -9.91 0.86 2.64
C PRO A 3 -8.45 1.28 2.38
N VAL A 4 -7.53 0.31 2.39
CA VAL A 4 -6.09 0.56 2.28
C VAL A 4 -5.52 -0.24 1.13
N TYR A 5 -4.78 0.41 0.23
CA TYR A 5 -3.85 -0.26 -0.67
C TYR A 5 -2.55 -0.55 0.07
N ILE A 6 -1.95 -1.72 -0.17
CA ILE A 6 -0.60 -2.03 0.28
C ILE A 6 0.26 -2.30 -0.95
N VAL A 7 1.36 -1.56 -1.11
CA VAL A 7 2.19 -1.63 -2.32
C VAL A 7 3.70 -1.63 -2.05
N ASN A 8 4.46 -2.12 -3.02
CA ASN A 8 5.86 -1.74 -3.24
C ASN A 8 5.95 -0.96 -4.55
N PHE A 9 6.72 0.13 -4.56
CA PHE A 9 7.10 0.78 -5.82
C PHE A 9 8.17 -0.05 -6.51
N LEU A 10 7.98 -0.30 -7.81
CA LEU A 10 8.97 -0.97 -8.66
C LEU A 10 9.77 0.07 -9.44
N ASP A 11 9.11 1.13 -9.88
CA ASP A 11 9.65 2.28 -10.59
C ASP A 11 8.67 3.48 -10.44
N PRO A 12 8.90 4.65 -11.06
CA PRO A 12 8.00 5.81 -10.94
C PRO A 12 6.60 5.65 -11.54
N ARG A 13 6.32 4.55 -12.26
CA ARG A 13 5.08 4.30 -13.00
C ARG A 13 4.36 3.02 -12.57
N ASN A 14 5.10 2.05 -12.03
CA ASN A 14 4.60 0.72 -11.71
C ASN A 14 4.74 0.40 -10.22
N VAL A 15 3.71 -0.27 -9.72
CA VAL A 15 3.66 -0.79 -8.36
C VAL A 15 3.38 -2.29 -8.37
N ARG A 16 3.88 -2.95 -7.35
CA ARG A 16 3.35 -4.23 -6.91
C ARG A 16 2.29 -3.96 -5.85
N VAL A 17 1.03 -4.27 -6.13
CA VAL A 17 -0.09 -4.17 -5.19
C VAL A 17 -0.44 -5.54 -4.62
N TYR A 18 -0.58 -5.65 -3.30
CA TYR A 18 -0.89 -6.92 -2.65
C TYR A 18 -2.40 -7.04 -2.38
N GLY A 19 -2.94 -8.19 -2.76
CA GLY A 19 -4.37 -8.49 -2.69
C GLY A 19 -4.65 -9.85 -2.06
N ALA A 20 -5.69 -10.50 -2.56
CA ALA A 20 -6.08 -11.84 -2.12
C ALA A 20 -4.89 -12.80 -2.06
N ARG A 21 -4.88 -13.70 -1.06
CA ARG A 21 -3.81 -14.70 -0.82
C ARG A 21 -2.46 -14.15 -0.37
N SER A 22 -2.28 -12.83 -0.26
CA SER A 22 -1.05 -12.27 0.32
C SER A 22 -1.00 -12.42 1.85
N LEU A 23 0.21 -12.44 2.39
CA LEU A 23 0.45 -12.34 3.84
C LEU A 23 -0.18 -11.06 4.42
N PHE A 24 -0.17 -9.97 3.66
CA PHE A 24 -0.74 -8.69 4.09
C PHE A 24 -2.28 -8.73 4.15
N GLN A 25 -2.93 -9.44 3.22
CA GLN A 25 -4.37 -9.68 3.27
C GLN A 25 -4.77 -10.44 4.53
N ALA A 26 -4.06 -11.51 4.86
CA ALA A 26 -4.35 -12.29 6.07
C ALA A 26 -4.25 -11.43 7.35
N VAL A 27 -3.31 -10.48 7.39
CA VAL A 27 -3.21 -9.52 8.49
C VAL A 27 -4.37 -8.52 8.47
N PHE A 28 -4.72 -7.96 7.31
CA PHE A 28 -5.85 -7.05 7.16
C PHE A 28 -7.15 -7.67 7.68
N ASP A 29 -7.43 -8.91 7.28
CA ASP A 29 -8.60 -9.66 7.74
C ASP A 29 -8.59 -9.84 9.26
N ARG A 30 -7.42 -10.16 9.84
CA ARG A 30 -7.26 -10.41 11.28
C ARG A 30 -7.48 -9.17 12.16
N ILE A 31 -7.16 -7.98 11.64
CA ILE A 31 -7.24 -6.70 12.37
C ILE A 31 -8.37 -5.78 11.86
N GLY A 32 -9.23 -6.27 10.98
CA GLY A 32 -10.45 -5.58 10.54
C GLY A 32 -10.22 -4.43 9.54
N ILE A 33 -9.15 -4.49 8.74
CA ILE A 33 -8.85 -3.51 7.69
C ILE A 33 -9.38 -4.03 6.36
N ARG A 34 -10.06 -3.16 5.60
CA ARG A 34 -10.48 -3.50 4.23
C ARG A 34 -9.34 -3.25 3.26
N ASN A 35 -9.03 -4.22 2.41
CA ASN A 35 -8.12 -4.01 1.29
C ASN A 35 -8.83 -3.21 0.19
N ALA A 36 -8.18 -2.18 -0.34
CA ALA A 36 -8.69 -1.41 -1.47
C ALA A 36 -8.50 -2.15 -2.81
N TRP A 37 -7.51 -3.06 -2.89
CA TRP A 37 -7.30 -3.88 -4.08
C TRP A 37 -8.24 -5.08 -4.10
N THR A 38 -9.13 -5.11 -5.08
CA THR A 38 -10.09 -6.20 -5.32
C THR A 38 -9.87 -6.90 -6.66
N GLY A 39 -8.87 -6.44 -7.44
CA GLY A 39 -8.50 -7.05 -8.71
C GLY A 39 -7.79 -8.40 -8.52
N GLU A 40 -7.52 -9.06 -9.64
CA GLU A 40 -6.81 -10.34 -9.64
C GLU A 40 -5.43 -10.22 -9.01
N THR A 41 -4.91 -11.36 -8.54
CA THR A 41 -3.57 -11.52 -7.99
C THR A 41 -2.98 -12.83 -8.47
N ASN A 42 -1.66 -12.85 -8.66
CA ASN A 42 -0.94 -14.08 -8.99
C ASN A 42 -0.88 -15.07 -7.80
N TYR A 43 -0.20 -16.20 -8.00
CA TYR A 43 0.00 -17.24 -6.98
C TYR A 43 0.61 -16.70 -5.67
N TRP A 44 1.41 -15.65 -5.75
CA TRP A 44 2.09 -15.02 -4.63
C TRP A 44 1.28 -13.90 -3.95
N GLY A 45 0.03 -13.70 -4.37
CA GLY A 45 -0.92 -12.77 -3.75
C GLY A 45 -0.73 -11.30 -4.12
N PHE A 46 -0.07 -11.01 -5.25
CA PHE A 46 0.09 -9.63 -5.73
C PHE A 46 -0.22 -9.50 -7.22
N SER A 47 -0.41 -8.27 -7.65
CA SER A 47 -0.42 -7.86 -9.06
C SER A 47 0.59 -6.75 -9.31
N THR A 48 1.16 -6.73 -10.50
CA THR A 48 2.00 -5.61 -10.97
C THR A 48 1.14 -4.77 -11.91
N VAL A 49 0.96 -3.50 -11.56
CA VAL A 49 0.09 -2.59 -12.28
C VAL A 49 0.73 -1.21 -12.42
N GLY A 50 0.28 -0.44 -13.40
CA GLY A 50 0.50 1.00 -13.43
C GLY A 50 -0.16 1.69 -12.24
N ILE A 51 0.33 2.87 -11.86
CA ILE A 51 -0.23 3.65 -10.75
C ILE A 51 -1.71 3.98 -10.94
N ASP A 52 -2.14 4.24 -12.18
CA ASP A 52 -3.53 4.45 -12.57
C ASP A 52 -4.43 3.26 -12.21
N GLY A 53 -3.89 2.05 -12.16
CA GLY A 53 -4.59 0.86 -11.68
C GLY A 53 -5.06 0.97 -10.23
N LEU A 54 -4.47 1.84 -9.40
CA LEU A 54 -4.91 2.06 -8.01
C LEU A 54 -6.11 3.04 -7.90
N ALA A 55 -6.62 3.57 -9.02
CA ALA A 55 -7.69 4.58 -9.01
C ALA A 55 -9.11 4.00 -8.86
N THR A 56 -9.24 2.72 -8.47
CA THR A 56 -10.53 2.01 -8.40
C THR A 56 -11.37 2.34 -7.16
N ALA A 57 -10.79 2.99 -6.15
CA ALA A 57 -11.46 3.34 -4.90
C ALA A 57 -11.31 4.84 -4.61
N SER A 58 -12.45 5.53 -4.45
CA SER A 58 -12.51 7.00 -4.32
C SER A 58 -12.06 7.53 -2.95
N ASP A 59 -11.99 6.69 -1.92
CA ASP A 59 -11.65 7.08 -0.54
C ASP A 59 -10.49 6.26 0.06
N ALA A 60 -9.78 5.49 -0.76
CA ALA A 60 -8.71 4.62 -0.29
C ALA A 60 -7.52 5.42 0.27
N ARG A 61 -6.81 4.81 1.22
CA ARG A 61 -5.50 5.21 1.72
C ARG A 61 -4.43 4.37 1.03
N LEU A 62 -3.21 4.90 0.93
CA LEU A 62 -2.07 4.15 0.39
C LEU A 62 -1.10 3.81 1.52
N ALA A 63 -0.76 2.55 1.70
CA ALA A 63 0.42 2.12 2.45
C ALA A 63 1.47 1.61 1.47
N PHE A 64 2.69 2.14 1.52
CA PHE A 64 3.80 1.63 0.72
C PHE A 64 4.95 1.14 1.60
N LEU A 65 5.59 0.06 1.16
CA LEU A 65 6.75 -0.54 1.82
C LEU A 65 8.03 0.02 1.23
N GLU A 66 8.93 0.50 2.10
CA GLU A 66 10.29 0.88 1.74
C GLU A 66 11.18 -0.35 1.42
N PRO A 67 12.30 -0.15 0.71
CA PRO A 67 12.71 1.10 0.06
C PRO A 67 11.90 1.40 -1.21
N MET A 68 11.76 2.69 -1.54
CA MET A 68 11.43 3.07 -2.91
C MET A 68 12.68 2.97 -3.79
N PRO A 69 12.54 2.70 -5.10
CA PRO A 69 13.65 2.82 -6.03
C PRO A 69 14.25 4.23 -5.99
N GLU A 70 15.57 4.31 -6.16
CA GLU A 70 16.28 5.59 -6.16
C GLU A 70 15.72 6.54 -7.23
N GLY A 71 15.55 7.83 -6.87
CA GLY A 71 14.94 8.84 -7.75
C GLY A 71 13.43 8.72 -7.97
N ALA A 72 12.81 7.59 -7.62
CA ALA A 72 11.40 7.36 -7.95
C ALA A 72 10.45 8.33 -7.26
N GLY A 73 10.74 8.75 -6.03
CA GLY A 73 9.90 9.71 -5.30
C GLY A 73 9.75 11.06 -6.03
N GLY A 74 10.85 11.61 -6.56
CA GLY A 74 10.83 12.88 -7.28
C GLY A 74 10.01 12.81 -8.56
N THR A 75 10.35 11.86 -9.44
CA THR A 75 9.63 11.63 -10.70
C THR A 75 8.15 11.28 -10.48
N LEU A 76 7.82 10.55 -9.41
CA LEU A 76 6.45 10.22 -9.08
C LEU A 76 5.62 11.47 -8.78
N THR A 77 6.17 12.44 -8.05
CA THR A 77 5.45 13.69 -7.72
C THR A 77 5.23 14.62 -8.91
N GLU A 78 5.98 14.45 -10.00
CA GLU A 78 5.77 15.18 -11.26
C GLU A 78 4.65 14.58 -12.11
N SER A 79 4.21 13.34 -11.81
CA SER A 79 3.19 12.64 -12.58
C SER A 79 1.79 13.21 -12.34
N PRO A 80 1.08 13.66 -13.39
CA PRO A 80 -0.32 14.08 -13.26
C PRO A 80 -1.25 12.97 -12.78
N VAL A 81 -0.97 11.72 -13.18
CA VAL A 81 -1.72 10.54 -12.75
C VAL A 81 -1.60 10.36 -11.24
N TRP A 82 -0.37 10.42 -10.69
CA TRP A 82 -0.14 10.34 -9.25
C TRP A 82 -0.85 11.48 -8.51
N ASN A 83 -0.67 12.72 -8.97
CA ASN A 83 -1.26 13.89 -8.33
C ASN A 83 -2.80 13.89 -8.34
N ALA A 84 -3.42 13.20 -9.30
CA ALA A 84 -4.88 13.03 -9.36
C ALA A 84 -5.42 11.98 -8.38
N MET A 85 -4.57 11.11 -7.82
CA MET A 85 -5.01 9.98 -7.00
C MET A 85 -5.71 10.44 -5.72
N PRO A 86 -6.82 9.78 -5.30
CA PRO A 86 -7.55 10.16 -4.09
C PRO A 86 -6.69 10.19 -2.83
N PHE A 87 -5.84 9.18 -2.62
CA PHE A 87 -4.95 9.13 -1.45
C PHE A 87 -3.87 10.23 -1.46
N VAL A 88 -3.45 10.75 -2.63
CA VAL A 88 -2.52 11.88 -2.73
C VAL A 88 -3.23 13.17 -2.36
N ARG A 89 -4.39 13.43 -2.99
CA ARG A 89 -5.19 14.62 -2.73
C ARG A 89 -5.67 14.70 -1.28
N ASN A 90 -6.01 13.56 -0.69
CA ASN A 90 -6.45 13.45 0.70
C ASN A 90 -5.29 13.38 1.71
N ARG A 91 -4.04 13.47 1.26
CA ARG A 91 -2.83 13.34 2.09
C ARG A 91 -2.84 12.08 2.97
N SER A 92 -3.35 10.96 2.44
CA SER A 92 -3.52 9.71 3.18
C SER A 92 -2.59 8.63 2.65
N ILE A 93 -1.30 8.89 2.81
CA ILE A 93 -0.20 8.02 2.41
C ILE A 93 0.63 7.66 3.64
N MET A 94 0.69 6.36 3.92
CA MET A 94 1.48 5.75 4.97
C MET A 94 2.75 5.15 4.39
N ARG A 95 3.89 5.61 4.89
CA ARG A 95 5.19 5.00 4.60
C ARG A 95 5.51 3.95 5.66
N LEU A 96 5.75 2.71 5.22
CA LEU A 96 6.02 1.58 6.08
C LEU A 96 7.46 1.07 5.87
N PRO A 97 8.21 0.74 6.95
CA PRO A 97 9.49 0.05 6.82
C PRO A 97 9.35 -1.31 6.14
N ALA A 98 10.37 -1.73 5.39
CA ALA A 98 10.42 -2.99 4.64
C ALA A 98 9.88 -4.19 5.44
N VAL A 99 8.90 -4.93 4.90
CA VAL A 99 8.41 -6.20 5.46
C VAL A 99 8.58 -7.28 4.39
N LEU A 100 9.10 -8.45 4.79
CA LEU A 100 9.19 -9.59 3.90
C LEU A 100 7.79 -10.16 3.58
N MET A 101 7.36 -9.98 2.33
CA MET A 101 6.04 -10.39 1.83
C MET A 101 5.82 -11.92 1.76
N PHE A 102 6.89 -12.71 1.63
CA PHE A 102 6.87 -14.18 1.61
C PHE A 102 7.41 -14.81 2.89
N GLY A 103 7.28 -14.09 4.01
CA GLY A 103 7.64 -14.65 5.30
C GLY A 103 6.54 -15.51 5.90
N GLY A 104 6.81 -16.01 7.11
CA GLY A 104 5.80 -16.65 7.95
C GLY A 104 5.21 -15.69 8.98
N LEU A 105 4.72 -16.27 10.07
CA LEU A 105 4.11 -15.55 11.20
C LEU A 105 4.92 -14.34 11.72
N PRO A 106 6.27 -14.37 11.80
CA PRO A 106 7.04 -13.20 12.23
C PRO A 106 6.86 -11.98 11.31
N SER A 107 6.79 -12.19 9.99
CA SER A 107 6.54 -11.11 9.03
C SER A 107 5.14 -10.54 9.18
N ALA A 108 4.13 -11.40 9.39
CA ALA A 108 2.76 -10.96 9.63
C ALA A 108 2.64 -10.11 10.90
N ALA A 109 3.26 -10.53 12.00
CA ALA A 109 3.27 -9.78 13.25
C ALA A 109 4.02 -8.45 13.11
N ARG A 110 5.14 -8.43 12.39
CA ARG A 110 5.87 -7.19 12.09
C ARG A 110 5.01 -6.23 11.25
N PHE A 111 4.34 -6.74 10.21
CA PHE A 111 3.45 -5.94 9.37
C PHE A 111 2.33 -5.28 10.19
N ALA A 112 1.61 -6.08 10.99
CA ALA A 112 0.53 -5.57 11.84
C ALA A 112 1.01 -4.43 12.75
N ARG A 113 2.23 -4.56 13.31
CA ARG A 113 2.84 -3.55 14.18
C ARG A 113 3.18 -2.26 13.44
N VAL A 114 3.85 -2.35 12.28
CA VAL A 114 4.25 -1.15 11.53
C VAL A 114 3.05 -0.43 10.93
N LEU A 115 2.06 -1.18 10.45
CA LEU A 115 0.82 -0.61 9.91
C LEU A 115 0.02 0.11 10.99
N THR A 116 -0.22 -0.54 12.13
CA THR A 116 -0.96 0.07 13.25
C THR A 116 -0.30 1.38 13.70
N ARG A 117 1.04 1.38 13.84
CA ARG A 117 1.80 2.58 14.19
C ARG A 117 1.61 3.72 13.18
N ALA A 118 1.65 3.41 11.88
CA ALA A 118 1.41 4.41 10.84
C ALA A 118 -0.02 4.97 10.90
N MET A 119 -1.02 4.11 11.14
CA MET A 119 -2.41 4.54 11.27
C MET A 119 -2.67 5.42 12.48
N THR A 120 -2.07 5.12 13.63
CA THR A 120 -2.21 5.93 14.84
C THR A 120 -1.40 7.22 14.78
N GLY A 121 -0.26 7.20 14.09
CA GLY A 121 0.57 8.40 13.87
C GLY A 121 -0.09 9.42 12.96
N GLU A 122 -0.87 8.98 11.96
CA GLU A 122 -1.69 9.90 11.15
C GLU A 122 -2.77 10.63 11.97
N ASN A 123 -3.32 10.00 13.00
CA ASN A 123 -4.39 10.60 13.82
C ASN A 123 -3.89 11.76 14.73
N GLY A 124 -2.58 12.00 14.81
CA GLY A 124 -1.98 13.06 15.63
C GLY A 124 -1.66 14.37 14.88
N ASN A 125 -1.80 14.41 13.56
CA ASN A 125 -1.52 15.59 12.73
C ASN A 125 -2.80 16.14 12.07
N GLY A 126 -3.81 16.43 12.91
CA GLY A 126 -5.02 17.17 12.53
C GLY A 126 -4.91 18.64 12.84
#